data_AF-X1FDS8-F1
#
_entry.id   AF-X1FDS8-F1
#
_cell.length_a   1.000
_cell.length_b   1.000
_cell.length_c   1.000
_cell.angle_alpha   90.00
_cell.angle_beta   90.00
_cell.angle_gamma   90.00
#
_symmetry.space_group_name_H-M   'P 1'
#
loop_
_entity.id
_entity.type
_entity.pdbx_description
1 polymer ?
#
loop_
_entity_poly.entity_id
_entity_poly.type
_entity_poly.pdbx_seq_one_letter_code
_entity_poly.pdbx_strand_id
1 'polypeptide(L)'
;ENIIFIIATGIHRSDSQEEIKEMFGENIFSAYKFINHDCDNPRQKDLGKLRSGNNLWVDPIVSDIDFIITTGVIVPHYFAGFSGGRKSILPGICGRKTIEANHAQMVHHNARAGNFKGNPVHEEMQEAAEKVGVDFNINVVTNEHHEIIEIVAGELYKSWLRGVEVCKKIYLCPIKQKAEVVIASAGGYPKDINVYQAQKALENACHAVKPGGTVILLAECTEEYGEATFEKWIEEANTPDDIIKRLKNKFVLGGHKAYVIARAVKEVEVILISSLPQDKIRKLFFIPMESISQALNYIKDKYGEDFQAYILPSGNT
;
A
#
# COMPACT_ATOMS: atom_id res chain seq x y z
N GLU A 1 23.66 -26.87 -6.69
CA GLU A 1 23.24 -25.52 -7.13
C GLU A 1 23.47 -24.56 -5.98
N ASN A 2 23.84 -23.30 -6.25
CA ASN A 2 24.05 -22.29 -5.20
C ASN A 2 22.82 -21.38 -5.14
N ILE A 3 21.88 -21.67 -4.24
CA ILE A 3 20.62 -20.93 -4.10
C ILE A 3 20.76 -19.88 -2.99
N ILE A 4 20.44 -18.63 -3.32
CA ILE A 4 20.44 -17.50 -2.39
C ILE A 4 19.03 -16.93 -2.33
N PHE A 5 18.54 -16.71 -1.12
CA PHE A 5 17.30 -15.99 -0.85
C PHE A 5 17.64 -14.53 -0.55
N ILE A 6 17.21 -13.62 -1.43
CA ILE A 6 17.23 -12.19 -1.14
C ILE A 6 15.87 -11.77 -0.55
N ILE A 7 15.90 -11.17 0.63
CA ILE A 7 14.73 -10.57 1.25
C ILE A 7 14.53 -9.18 0.63
N ALA A 8 13.41 -9.05 -0.09
CA ALA A 8 13.04 -7.85 -0.85
C ALA A 8 12.45 -6.75 0.07
N THR A 9 13.30 -6.20 0.94
CA THR A 9 12.93 -5.21 1.97
C THR A 9 12.48 -3.86 1.38
N GLY A 10 12.86 -3.53 0.14
CA GLY A 10 12.70 -2.16 -0.38
C GLY A 10 13.31 -1.13 0.58
N ILE A 11 12.49 -0.23 1.11
CA ILE A 11 12.91 0.81 2.08
C ILE A 11 12.73 0.42 3.55
N HIS A 12 12.20 -0.78 3.81
CA HIS A 12 11.98 -1.25 5.17
C HIS A 12 13.34 -1.60 5.83
N ARG A 13 13.35 -1.68 7.16
CA ARG A 13 14.51 -2.20 7.88
C ARG A 13 14.81 -3.64 7.44
N SER A 14 16.04 -4.07 7.63
CA SER A 14 16.38 -5.49 7.49
C SER A 14 15.61 -6.35 8.48
N ASP A 15 15.26 -7.55 8.04
CA ASP A 15 14.70 -8.59 8.89
C ASP A 15 15.81 -9.19 9.76
N SER A 16 15.51 -9.47 11.03
CA SER A 16 16.41 -10.19 11.91
C SER A 16 16.53 -11.66 11.49
N GLN A 17 17.55 -12.36 12.00
CA GLN A 17 17.68 -13.80 11.73
C GLN A 17 16.50 -14.59 12.30
N GLU A 18 15.99 -14.18 13.46
CA GLU A 18 14.83 -14.79 14.10
C GLU A 18 13.57 -14.60 13.26
N GLU A 19 13.34 -13.40 12.69
CA GLU A 19 12.20 -13.13 11.81
C GLU A 19 12.27 -13.98 10.53
N ILE A 20 13.45 -14.07 9.91
CA ILE A 20 13.65 -14.93 8.74
C ILE A 20 13.42 -16.41 9.10
N LYS A 21 13.94 -16.87 10.24
CA LYS A 21 13.74 -18.24 10.72
C LYS A 21 12.27 -18.54 11.02
N GLU A 22 11.53 -17.59 11.56
CA GLU A 22 10.08 -17.72 11.79
C GLU A 22 9.32 -17.83 10.46
N MET A 23 9.64 -16.99 9.48
CA MET A 23 8.98 -16.98 8.17
C MET A 23 9.25 -18.23 7.33
N PHE A 24 10.50 -18.70 7.29
CA PHE A 24 10.95 -19.77 6.39
C PHE A 24 11.09 -21.13 7.08
N GLY A 25 11.08 -21.15 8.41
CA GLY A 25 11.33 -22.35 9.22
C GLY A 25 12.82 -22.71 9.30
N GLU A 26 13.19 -23.39 10.40
CA GLU A 26 14.59 -23.69 10.73
C GLU A 26 15.32 -24.47 9.63
N ASN A 27 14.62 -25.42 9.00
CA ASN A 27 15.22 -26.30 7.99
C ASN A 27 15.65 -25.51 6.74
N ILE A 28 14.84 -24.54 6.29
CA ILE A 28 15.17 -23.72 5.12
C ILE A 28 16.22 -22.69 5.52
N PHE A 29 16.03 -22.02 6.66
CA PHE A 29 16.97 -21.02 7.18
C PHE A 29 18.40 -21.58 7.31
N SER A 30 18.53 -22.81 7.84
CA SER A 30 19.84 -23.46 8.02
C SER A 30 20.44 -24.01 6.72
N ALA A 31 19.62 -24.31 5.72
CA ALA A 31 20.06 -24.94 4.47
C ALA A 31 20.51 -23.94 3.40
N TYR A 32 20.02 -22.71 3.45
CA TYR A 32 20.22 -21.71 2.40
C TYR A 32 20.78 -20.40 2.92
N LYS A 33 21.44 -19.65 2.04
CA LYS A 33 21.93 -18.31 2.35
C LYS A 33 20.80 -17.29 2.21
N PHE A 34 20.57 -16.52 3.27
CA PHE A 34 19.66 -15.38 3.25
C PHE A 34 20.45 -14.06 3.24
N ILE A 35 19.99 -13.09 2.44
CA ILE A 35 20.58 -11.76 2.34
C ILE A 35 19.44 -10.73 2.41
N ASN A 36 19.57 -9.75 3.29
CA ASN A 36 18.68 -8.59 3.29
C ASN A 36 19.12 -7.60 2.21
N HIS A 37 18.17 -7.12 1.41
CA HIS A 37 18.40 -5.97 0.56
C HIS A 37 18.67 -4.70 1.40
N ASP A 38 19.55 -3.83 0.90
CA ASP A 38 19.82 -2.51 1.46
C ASP A 38 19.67 -1.43 0.36
N CYS A 39 18.59 -0.67 0.45
CA CYS A 39 18.27 0.39 -0.51
C CYS A 39 19.21 1.61 -0.44
N ASP A 40 20.11 1.69 0.53
CA ASP A 40 21.13 2.74 0.66
C ASP A 40 22.56 2.21 0.38
N ASN A 41 22.70 0.96 -0.06
CA ASN A 41 23.99 0.35 -0.36
C ASN A 41 24.75 1.16 -1.44
N PRO A 42 25.98 1.66 -1.16
CA PRO A 42 26.72 2.48 -2.11
C PRO A 42 27.21 1.72 -3.35
N ARG A 43 27.11 0.37 -3.36
CA ARG A 43 27.53 -0.50 -4.48
C ARG A 43 26.39 -0.89 -5.41
N GLN A 44 25.24 -0.23 -5.31
CA GLN A 44 24.11 -0.43 -6.22
C GLN A 44 24.55 -0.38 -7.69
N LYS A 45 23.92 -1.23 -8.50
CA LYS A 45 24.21 -1.33 -9.94
C LYS A 45 23.27 -0.41 -10.70
N ASP A 46 23.86 0.38 -11.58
CA ASP A 46 23.11 1.19 -12.56
C ASP A 46 22.76 0.32 -13.76
N LEU A 47 21.46 0.07 -13.97
CA LEU A 47 20.94 -0.61 -15.16
C LEU A 47 20.42 0.40 -16.21
N GLY A 48 20.84 1.66 -16.08
CA GLY A 48 20.54 2.76 -16.98
C GLY A 48 19.15 3.36 -16.74
N LYS A 49 18.68 4.09 -17.76
CA LYS A 49 17.41 4.82 -17.68
C LYS A 49 16.21 3.94 -18.03
N LEU A 50 15.11 4.21 -17.33
CA LEU A 50 13.75 3.77 -17.63
C LEU A 50 13.08 4.75 -18.60
N ARG A 51 11.97 4.36 -19.22
CA ARG A 51 11.19 5.22 -20.14
C ARG A 51 10.65 6.47 -19.47
N SER A 52 10.43 6.43 -18.16
CA SER A 52 10.08 7.58 -17.32
C SER A 52 11.18 8.65 -17.26
N GLY A 53 12.42 8.31 -17.63
CA GLY A 53 13.61 9.13 -17.46
C GLY A 53 14.35 8.89 -16.14
N ASN A 54 13.78 8.11 -15.23
CA ASN A 54 14.43 7.75 -13.96
C ASN A 54 15.58 6.77 -14.19
N ASN A 55 16.60 6.82 -13.33
CA ASN A 55 17.69 5.84 -13.34
C ASN A 55 17.29 4.61 -12.49
N LEU A 56 17.58 3.41 -13.01
CA LEU A 56 17.33 2.15 -12.34
C LEU A 56 18.58 1.71 -11.57
N TRP A 57 18.57 1.96 -10.27
CA TRP A 57 19.55 1.42 -9.32
C TRP A 57 18.98 0.18 -8.63
N VAL A 58 19.73 -0.92 -8.66
CA VAL A 58 19.32 -2.22 -8.09
C VAL A 58 20.42 -2.81 -7.22
N ASP A 59 20.04 -3.79 -6.41
CA ASP A 59 20.95 -4.54 -5.55
C ASP A 59 22.13 -5.13 -6.36
N PRO A 60 23.38 -5.04 -5.87
CA PRO A 60 24.54 -5.58 -6.58
C PRO A 60 24.47 -7.08 -6.85
N ILE A 61 23.68 -7.84 -6.08
CA ILE A 61 23.55 -9.29 -6.26
C ILE A 61 23.13 -9.67 -7.68
N VAL A 62 22.38 -8.82 -8.39
CA VAL A 62 21.90 -9.14 -9.75
C VAL A 62 23.04 -9.35 -10.75
N SER A 63 24.26 -8.88 -10.46
CA SER A 63 25.44 -9.12 -11.30
C SER A 63 26.07 -10.49 -11.11
N ASP A 64 25.75 -11.18 -10.01
CA ASP A 64 26.40 -12.41 -9.58
C ASP A 64 25.45 -13.63 -9.67
N ILE A 65 24.28 -13.47 -10.30
CA ILE A 65 23.21 -14.48 -10.36
C ILE A 65 22.88 -14.79 -11.82
N ASP A 66 22.79 -16.09 -12.12
CA ASP A 66 22.50 -16.60 -13.47
C ASP A 66 21.01 -16.90 -13.71
N PHE A 67 20.20 -16.97 -12.65
CA PHE A 67 18.76 -17.27 -12.72
C PHE A 67 17.98 -16.62 -11.56
N ILE A 68 16.97 -15.81 -11.87
CA ILE A 68 16.20 -15.03 -10.90
C ILE A 68 14.76 -15.55 -10.81
N ILE A 69 14.36 -15.95 -9.60
CA ILE A 69 12.98 -16.32 -9.27
C ILE A 69 12.35 -15.25 -8.37
N THR A 70 11.21 -14.69 -8.77
CA THR A 70 10.42 -13.83 -7.89
C THR A 70 9.30 -14.60 -7.22
N THR A 71 9.12 -14.36 -5.92
CA THR A 71 7.97 -14.86 -5.16
C THR A 71 7.28 -13.78 -4.34
N GLY A 72 6.01 -14.01 -3.98
CA GLY A 72 5.21 -13.06 -3.21
C GLY A 72 3.71 -13.32 -3.29
N VAL A 73 2.95 -12.46 -2.61
CA VAL A 73 1.48 -12.48 -2.57
C VAL A 73 0.91 -11.44 -3.53
N ILE A 74 -0.17 -11.78 -4.24
CA ILE A 74 -0.95 -10.87 -5.08
C ILE A 74 -2.22 -10.45 -4.32
N VAL A 75 -2.29 -9.17 -3.96
CA VAL A 75 -3.45 -8.47 -3.37
C VAL A 75 -3.59 -7.09 -4.03
N PRO A 76 -4.76 -6.42 -3.93
CA PRO A 76 -4.89 -5.04 -4.39
C PRO A 76 -3.87 -4.11 -3.72
N HIS A 77 -3.36 -3.14 -4.45
CA HIS A 77 -2.42 -2.14 -3.94
C HIS A 77 -2.84 -0.73 -4.35
N TYR A 78 -2.96 0.14 -3.34
CA TYR A 78 -3.64 1.43 -3.43
C TYR A 78 -3.20 2.40 -4.52
N PHE A 79 -1.93 2.38 -4.94
CA PHE A 79 -1.48 3.15 -6.12
C PHE A 79 -0.83 2.29 -7.23
N ALA A 80 -0.47 1.04 -6.95
CA ALA A 80 0.31 0.20 -7.88
C ALA A 80 -0.57 -0.81 -8.64
N GLY A 81 -1.90 -0.71 -8.48
CA GLY A 81 -2.85 -1.70 -8.94
C GLY A 81 -2.91 -2.91 -8.02
N PHE A 82 -1.87 -3.75 -8.06
CA PHE A 82 -1.77 -5.00 -7.29
C PHE A 82 -0.33 -5.23 -6.78
N SER A 83 -0.12 -6.05 -5.75
CA SER A 83 1.22 -6.51 -5.33
C SER A 83 1.73 -7.68 -6.20
N GLY A 84 2.80 -8.36 -5.78
CA GLY A 84 3.37 -9.52 -6.48
C GLY A 84 4.12 -9.21 -7.77
N GLY A 85 4.69 -10.25 -8.37
CA GLY A 85 5.45 -10.19 -9.62
C GLY A 85 6.55 -9.16 -9.58
N ARG A 86 6.51 -8.21 -10.54
CA ARG A 86 7.45 -7.10 -10.70
C ARG A 86 7.74 -6.29 -9.42
N LYS A 87 6.83 -6.29 -8.43
CA LYS A 87 7.02 -5.55 -7.17
C LYS A 87 8.17 -6.11 -6.31
N SER A 88 8.52 -7.39 -6.49
CA SER A 88 9.70 -8.00 -5.86
C SER A 88 11.01 -7.42 -6.40
N ILE A 89 10.98 -6.76 -7.57
CA ILE A 89 12.11 -6.01 -8.13
C ILE A 89 12.04 -4.53 -7.73
N LEU A 90 11.03 -3.79 -8.20
CA LEU A 90 10.81 -2.38 -7.85
C LEU A 90 9.52 -2.29 -7.02
N PRO A 91 9.57 -1.98 -5.72
CA PRO A 91 10.73 -1.51 -4.95
C PRO A 91 11.61 -2.58 -4.31
N GLY A 92 11.24 -3.86 -4.37
CA GLY A 92 11.78 -4.91 -3.51
C GLY A 92 13.32 -4.97 -3.35
N ILE A 93 14.07 -4.81 -4.44
CA ILE A 93 15.55 -4.85 -4.44
C ILE A 93 16.16 -3.62 -5.16
N CYS A 94 15.44 -2.49 -5.15
CA CYS A 94 15.87 -1.26 -5.80
C CYS A 94 16.45 -0.23 -4.81
N GLY A 95 17.36 0.61 -5.29
CA GLY A 95 17.90 1.70 -4.49
C GLY A 95 16.85 2.76 -4.13
N ARG A 96 17.03 3.42 -2.98
CA ARG A 96 16.09 4.41 -2.43
C ARG A 96 15.66 5.46 -3.44
N LYS A 97 16.61 6.00 -4.23
CA LYS A 97 16.33 7.01 -5.26
C LYS A 97 15.39 6.48 -6.36
N THR A 98 15.59 5.23 -6.81
CA THR A 98 14.71 4.56 -7.77
C THR A 98 13.31 4.43 -7.18
N ILE A 99 13.22 3.97 -5.93
CA ILE A 99 11.95 3.76 -5.23
C ILE A 99 11.19 5.07 -5.08
N GLU A 100 11.83 6.13 -4.59
CA GLU A 100 11.21 7.45 -4.40
C GLU A 100 10.74 8.05 -5.73
N ALA A 101 11.53 7.93 -6.80
CA ALA A 101 11.17 8.44 -8.11
C ALA A 101 9.96 7.71 -8.74
N ASN A 102 9.87 6.40 -8.53
CA ASN A 102 8.71 5.61 -8.92
C ASN A 102 7.47 5.97 -8.07
N HIS A 103 7.62 6.07 -6.75
CA HIS A 103 6.50 6.36 -5.85
C HIS A 103 5.99 7.80 -6.01
N ALA A 104 6.82 8.76 -6.45
CA ALA A 104 6.38 10.10 -6.80
C ALA A 104 5.26 10.12 -7.86
N GLN A 105 5.17 9.08 -8.70
CA GLN A 105 4.13 8.95 -9.72
C GLN A 105 2.76 8.51 -9.15
N MET A 106 2.65 8.21 -7.86
CA MET A 106 1.38 7.84 -7.21
C MET A 106 0.30 8.93 -7.32
N VAL A 107 0.71 10.18 -7.57
CA VAL A 107 -0.22 11.32 -7.76
C VAL A 107 -0.94 11.27 -9.11
N HIS A 108 -0.51 10.40 -10.03
CA HIS A 108 -1.13 10.24 -11.34
C HIS A 108 -2.56 9.69 -11.22
N HIS A 109 -3.47 10.12 -12.11
CA HIS A 109 -4.89 9.77 -12.01
C HIS A 109 -5.17 8.26 -12.14
N ASN A 110 -4.34 7.54 -12.91
CA ASN A 110 -4.42 6.08 -13.07
C ASN A 110 -3.71 5.26 -11.99
N ALA A 111 -2.92 5.90 -11.11
CA ALA A 111 -2.23 5.22 -10.00
C ALA A 111 -3.23 4.96 -8.87
N ARG A 112 -4.00 3.89 -9.00
CA ARG A 112 -5.16 3.56 -8.13
C ARG A 112 -5.20 2.08 -7.78
N ALA A 113 -5.92 1.77 -6.71
CA ALA A 113 -6.21 0.40 -6.30
C ALA A 113 -6.86 -0.38 -7.46
N GLY A 114 -6.36 -1.59 -7.72
CA GLY A 114 -6.91 -2.47 -8.75
C GLY A 114 -6.68 -2.03 -10.21
N ASN A 115 -6.06 -0.89 -10.46
CA ASN A 115 -5.75 -0.43 -11.81
C ASN A 115 -4.25 -0.55 -12.14
N PHE A 116 -3.93 -1.39 -13.13
CA PHE A 116 -2.58 -1.49 -13.70
C PHE A 116 -2.49 -0.94 -15.13
N LYS A 117 -3.63 -0.71 -15.82
CA LYS A 117 -3.64 -0.21 -17.20
C LYS A 117 -3.43 1.30 -17.21
N GLY A 118 -2.43 1.77 -17.96
CA GLY A 118 -2.07 3.20 -18.00
C GLY A 118 -1.58 3.73 -16.66
N ASN A 119 -1.21 2.84 -15.73
CA ASN A 119 -0.70 3.20 -14.41
C ASN A 119 0.82 3.32 -14.50
N PRO A 120 1.38 4.54 -14.47
CA PRO A 120 2.80 4.74 -14.74
C PRO A 120 3.70 4.12 -13.66
N VAL A 121 3.20 4.00 -12.43
CA VAL A 121 3.90 3.30 -11.34
C VAL A 121 4.10 1.82 -11.71
N HIS A 122 3.03 1.15 -12.16
CA HIS A 122 3.09 -0.26 -12.56
C HIS A 122 3.96 -0.46 -13.80
N GLU A 123 3.81 0.38 -14.82
CA GLU A 123 4.55 0.29 -16.07
C GLU A 123 6.05 0.39 -15.85
N GLU A 124 6.50 1.31 -14.98
CA GLU A 124 7.91 1.44 -14.63
C GLU A 124 8.41 0.26 -13.78
N MET A 125 7.61 -0.28 -12.86
CA MET A 125 7.97 -1.50 -12.13
C MET A 125 8.15 -2.70 -13.07
N GLN A 126 7.27 -2.81 -14.08
CA GLN A 126 7.35 -3.87 -15.09
C GLN A 126 8.60 -3.72 -15.95
N GLU A 127 8.90 -2.51 -16.44
CA GLU A 127 10.13 -2.22 -17.18
C GLU A 127 11.40 -2.53 -16.35
N ALA A 128 11.39 -2.19 -15.06
CA ALA A 128 12.50 -2.49 -14.16
C ALA A 128 12.74 -4.00 -14.03
N ALA A 129 11.68 -4.79 -13.88
CA ALA A 129 11.79 -6.24 -13.81
C ALA A 129 12.25 -6.87 -15.14
N GLU A 130 11.82 -6.32 -16.28
CA GLU A 130 12.30 -6.73 -17.60
C GLU A 130 13.79 -6.42 -17.80
N LYS A 131 14.27 -5.26 -17.34
CA LYS A 131 15.70 -4.89 -17.39
C LYS A 131 16.57 -5.71 -16.45
N VAL A 132 16.06 -6.09 -15.29
CA VAL A 132 16.76 -7.02 -14.36
C VAL A 132 16.83 -8.42 -14.94
N GLY A 133 15.85 -8.83 -15.75
CA GLY A 133 15.83 -10.15 -16.37
C GLY A 133 15.31 -11.23 -15.43
N VAL A 134 14.08 -11.08 -14.93
CA VAL A 134 13.43 -12.14 -14.12
C VAL A 134 13.10 -13.35 -14.99
N ASP A 135 13.67 -14.51 -14.67
CA ASP A 135 13.49 -15.74 -15.44
C ASP A 135 12.20 -16.49 -15.10
N PHE A 136 11.78 -16.45 -13.84
CA PHE A 136 10.59 -17.17 -13.39
C PHE A 136 9.88 -16.43 -12.25
N ASN A 137 8.56 -16.49 -12.26
CA ASN A 137 7.74 -15.96 -11.18
C ASN A 137 6.88 -17.08 -10.60
N ILE A 138 6.73 -17.09 -9.29
CA ILE A 138 5.76 -17.91 -8.57
C ILE A 138 5.08 -17.05 -7.52
N ASN A 139 3.79 -16.78 -7.65
CA ASN A 139 3.07 -16.00 -6.64
C ASN A 139 1.83 -16.75 -6.17
N VAL A 140 1.37 -16.37 -4.99
CA VAL A 140 0.13 -16.88 -4.41
C VAL A 140 -0.91 -15.77 -4.34
N VAL A 141 -2.17 -16.14 -4.54
CA VAL A 141 -3.34 -15.32 -4.17
C VAL A 141 -3.89 -15.90 -2.88
N THR A 142 -4.09 -15.06 -1.87
CA THR A 142 -4.65 -15.48 -0.59
C THR A 142 -6.05 -14.94 -0.39
N ASN A 143 -6.80 -15.50 0.55
CA ASN A 143 -8.02 -14.86 1.09
C ASN A 143 -7.69 -14.01 2.32
N GLU A 144 -8.72 -13.47 2.97
CA GLU A 144 -8.66 -12.68 4.20
C GLU A 144 -8.12 -13.46 5.42
N HIS A 145 -8.13 -14.80 5.35
CA HIS A 145 -7.59 -15.70 6.36
C HIS A 145 -6.15 -16.16 6.05
N HIS A 146 -5.50 -15.56 5.05
CA HIS A 146 -4.15 -15.90 4.58
C HIS A 146 -4.03 -17.31 3.98
N GLU A 147 -5.15 -17.97 3.66
CA GLU A 147 -5.15 -19.27 2.99
C GLU A 147 -4.86 -19.08 1.51
N ILE A 148 -4.06 -19.98 0.93
CA ILE A 148 -3.71 -19.95 -0.50
C ILE A 148 -4.92 -20.42 -1.32
N ILE A 149 -5.41 -19.54 -2.20
CA ILE A 149 -6.54 -19.79 -3.09
C ILE A 149 -6.07 -20.18 -4.50
N GLU A 150 -4.94 -19.63 -4.94
CA GLU A 150 -4.36 -19.91 -6.25
C GLU A 150 -2.84 -19.75 -6.19
N ILE A 151 -2.13 -20.60 -6.93
CA ILE A 151 -0.69 -20.48 -7.16
C ILE A 151 -0.49 -20.25 -8.66
N VAL A 152 0.13 -19.13 -9.02
CA VAL A 152 0.45 -18.80 -10.41
C VAL A 152 1.95 -18.84 -10.61
N ALA A 153 2.40 -19.53 -11.66
CA ALA A 153 3.82 -19.69 -11.95
C ALA A 153 4.12 -19.61 -13.45
N GLY A 154 5.30 -19.10 -13.81
CA GLY A 154 5.77 -19.00 -15.19
C GLY A 154 6.44 -17.66 -15.50
N GLU A 155 6.32 -17.22 -16.76
CA GLU A 155 6.79 -15.89 -17.18
C GLU A 155 6.14 -14.79 -16.32
N LEU A 156 6.94 -13.80 -15.92
CA LEU A 156 6.60 -12.81 -14.89
C LEU A 156 5.25 -12.13 -15.14
N TYR A 157 5.06 -11.51 -16.30
CA TYR A 157 3.86 -10.72 -16.58
C TYR A 157 2.63 -11.62 -16.76
N LYS A 158 2.74 -12.70 -17.55
CA LYS A 158 1.62 -13.62 -17.81
C LYS A 158 1.13 -14.32 -16.54
N SER A 159 2.05 -14.85 -15.73
CA SER A 159 1.70 -15.52 -14.48
C SER A 159 1.08 -14.54 -13.48
N TRP A 160 1.69 -13.36 -13.32
CA TRP A 160 1.15 -12.31 -12.46
C TRP A 160 -0.24 -11.84 -12.92
N LEU A 161 -0.45 -11.62 -14.22
CA LEU A 161 -1.74 -11.21 -14.77
C LEU A 161 -2.82 -12.26 -14.49
N ARG A 162 -2.51 -13.55 -14.61
CA ARG A 162 -3.45 -14.63 -14.23
C ARG A 162 -3.82 -14.53 -12.75
N GLY A 163 -2.86 -14.30 -11.87
CA GLY A 163 -3.10 -14.14 -10.44
C GLY A 163 -3.94 -12.90 -10.13
N VAL A 164 -3.71 -11.79 -10.85
CA VAL A 164 -4.53 -10.57 -10.77
C VAL A 164 -5.99 -10.85 -11.14
N GLU A 165 -6.26 -11.64 -12.19
CA GLU A 165 -7.65 -11.97 -12.55
C GLU A 165 -8.37 -12.82 -11.50
N VAL A 166 -7.64 -13.66 -10.74
CA VAL A 166 -8.20 -14.39 -9.60
C VAL A 166 -8.39 -13.47 -8.40
N CYS A 167 -7.37 -12.68 -8.06
CA CYS A 167 -7.40 -11.67 -7.00
C CYS A 167 -8.59 -10.72 -7.16
N LYS A 168 -8.91 -10.31 -8.40
CA LYS A 168 -10.05 -9.42 -8.67
C LYS A 168 -11.39 -10.01 -8.24
N LYS A 169 -11.58 -11.32 -8.41
CA LYS A 169 -12.82 -12.01 -8.06
C LYS A 169 -13.03 -12.14 -6.56
N ILE A 170 -11.93 -12.11 -5.79
CA ILE A 170 -11.92 -12.27 -4.34
C ILE A 170 -12.08 -10.90 -3.67
N TYR A 171 -11.29 -9.91 -4.10
CA TYR A 171 -11.17 -8.64 -3.38
C TYR A 171 -11.99 -7.48 -3.96
N LEU A 172 -12.38 -7.50 -5.24
CA LEU A 172 -13.22 -6.40 -5.76
C LEU A 172 -14.70 -6.70 -5.57
N CYS A 173 -15.35 -5.81 -4.83
CA CYS A 173 -16.80 -5.78 -4.71
C CYS A 173 -17.40 -4.78 -5.70
N PRO A 174 -18.13 -5.23 -6.74
CA PRO A 174 -18.79 -4.31 -7.67
C PRO A 174 -19.96 -3.60 -6.98
N ILE A 175 -19.94 -2.27 -6.98
CA ILE A 175 -21.04 -1.44 -6.50
C ILE A 175 -21.80 -0.84 -7.70
N LYS A 176 -23.14 -0.77 -7.59
CA LYS A 176 -23.99 -0.20 -8.65
C LYS A 176 -23.85 1.32 -8.76
N GLN A 177 -23.67 1.97 -7.61
CA GLN A 177 -23.54 3.42 -7.49
C GLN A 177 -22.79 3.75 -6.20
N LYS A 178 -22.30 4.99 -6.08
CA LYS A 178 -21.74 5.49 -4.83
C LYS A 178 -22.84 5.84 -3.83
N ALA A 179 -22.58 5.63 -2.55
CA ALA A 179 -23.48 5.93 -1.43
C ALA A 179 -23.16 7.30 -0.80
N GLU A 180 -24.11 7.84 -0.03
CA GLU A 180 -23.90 9.08 0.74
C GLU A 180 -22.94 8.84 1.90
N VAL A 181 -23.02 7.64 2.48
CA VAL A 181 -22.25 7.25 3.65
C VAL A 181 -21.53 5.94 3.41
N VAL A 182 -20.31 5.84 3.93
CA VAL A 182 -19.61 4.56 4.02
C VAL A 182 -19.13 4.37 5.46
N ILE A 183 -19.50 3.25 6.08
CA ILE A 183 -19.03 2.86 7.40
C ILE A 183 -17.94 1.80 7.19
N ALA A 184 -16.70 2.10 7.57
CA ALA A 184 -15.57 1.23 7.33
C ALA A 184 -14.79 0.96 8.62
N SER A 185 -14.47 -0.31 8.86
CA SER A 185 -13.53 -0.73 9.90
C SER A 185 -12.14 -0.94 9.31
N ALA A 186 -11.11 -0.54 10.05
CA ALA A 186 -9.72 -0.83 9.72
C ALA A 186 -9.31 -2.30 9.98
N GLY A 187 -10.24 -3.14 10.44
CA GLY A 187 -10.05 -4.58 10.58
C GLY A 187 -9.56 -5.03 11.96
N GLY A 188 -9.55 -4.14 12.96
CA GLY A 188 -9.13 -4.41 14.33
C GLY A 188 -7.63 -4.70 14.47
N TYR A 189 -7.17 -4.94 15.70
CA TYR A 189 -5.76 -5.16 15.99
C TYR A 189 -5.22 -6.42 15.26
N PRO A 190 -4.02 -6.37 14.65
CA PRO A 190 -3.06 -5.26 14.62
C PRO A 190 -3.22 -4.31 13.43
N LYS A 191 -4.27 -4.45 12.60
CA LYS A 191 -4.46 -3.70 11.35
C LYS A 191 -4.88 -2.25 11.58
N ASP A 192 -5.46 -1.94 12.74
CA ASP A 192 -5.88 -0.59 13.15
C ASP A 192 -4.99 0.01 14.25
N ILE A 193 -3.78 -0.53 14.46
CA ILE A 193 -2.85 -0.12 15.51
C ILE A 193 -2.48 1.38 15.45
N ASN A 194 -2.49 1.99 14.26
CA ASN A 194 -2.24 3.42 14.08
C ASN A 194 -2.92 3.98 12.82
N VAL A 195 -2.98 5.31 12.73
CA VAL A 195 -3.61 6.04 11.61
C VAL A 195 -2.93 5.73 10.28
N TYR A 196 -1.60 5.53 10.28
CA TYR A 196 -0.85 5.16 9.08
C TYR A 196 -1.39 3.88 8.41
N GLN A 197 -1.77 2.88 9.22
CA GLN A 197 -2.41 1.65 8.71
C GLN A 197 -3.90 1.84 8.44
N ALA A 198 -4.64 2.49 9.34
CA ALA A 198 -6.09 2.71 9.20
C ALA A 198 -6.47 3.50 7.94
N GLN A 199 -5.56 4.34 7.43
CA GLN A 199 -5.71 5.06 6.17
C GLN A 199 -6.09 4.14 5.00
N LYS A 200 -5.63 2.87 4.98
CA LYS A 200 -5.98 1.90 3.92
C LYS A 200 -7.50 1.70 3.83
N ALA A 201 -8.16 1.56 4.98
CA ALA A 201 -9.61 1.41 5.04
C ALA A 201 -10.36 2.67 4.61
N LEU A 202 -9.84 3.85 4.96
CA LEU A 202 -10.36 5.12 4.45
C LEU A 202 -10.30 5.17 2.92
N GLU A 203 -9.17 4.79 2.33
CA GLU A 203 -8.99 4.83 0.87
C GLU A 203 -9.95 3.88 0.14
N ASN A 204 -10.13 2.66 0.65
CA ASN A 204 -11.13 1.73 0.12
C ASN A 204 -12.56 2.28 0.28
N ALA A 205 -12.87 2.91 1.42
CA ALA A 205 -14.16 3.57 1.62
C ALA A 205 -14.41 4.73 0.63
N CYS A 206 -13.36 5.51 0.30
CA CYS A 206 -13.44 6.62 -0.66
C CYS A 206 -13.87 6.17 -2.07
N HIS A 207 -13.67 4.90 -2.44
CA HIS A 207 -14.16 4.37 -3.71
C HIS A 207 -15.68 4.21 -3.75
N ALA A 208 -16.33 4.00 -2.60
CA ALA A 208 -17.75 3.70 -2.49
C ALA A 208 -18.63 4.91 -2.12
N VAL A 209 -18.03 6.02 -1.68
CA VAL A 209 -18.72 7.24 -1.26
C VAL A 209 -18.81 8.29 -2.39
N LYS A 210 -19.93 9.03 -2.42
CA LYS A 210 -20.15 10.17 -3.32
C LYS A 210 -19.21 11.33 -2.96
N PRO A 211 -18.79 12.18 -3.92
CA PRO A 211 -18.17 13.47 -3.60
C PRO A 211 -19.07 14.28 -2.65
N GLY A 212 -18.49 14.84 -1.59
CA GLY A 212 -19.19 15.53 -0.50
C GLY A 212 -19.87 14.61 0.53
N GLY A 213 -19.82 13.29 0.34
CA GLY A 213 -20.36 12.30 1.29
C GLY A 213 -19.52 12.16 2.55
N THR A 214 -19.93 11.26 3.45
CA THR A 214 -19.27 11.05 4.75
C THR A 214 -18.76 9.61 4.90
N VAL A 215 -17.50 9.46 5.32
CA VAL A 215 -16.92 8.18 5.74
C VAL A 215 -16.88 8.12 7.26
N ILE A 216 -17.49 7.11 7.87
CA ILE A 216 -17.31 6.76 9.28
C ILE A 216 -16.23 5.69 9.36
N LEU A 217 -15.04 6.07 9.84
CA LEU A 217 -13.90 5.19 10.01
C LEU A 217 -13.82 4.70 11.46
N LEU A 218 -13.77 3.38 11.64
CA LEU A 218 -13.55 2.71 12.92
C LEU A 218 -12.10 2.21 12.96
N ALA A 219 -11.28 2.77 13.84
CA ALA A 219 -9.90 2.36 14.05
C ALA A 219 -9.41 2.77 15.44
N GLU A 220 -8.94 1.82 16.24
CA GLU A 220 -8.54 2.11 17.63
C GLU A 220 -7.33 3.06 17.70
N CYS A 221 -6.34 2.88 16.83
CA CYS A 221 -5.13 3.70 16.72
C CYS A 221 -4.35 3.87 18.04
N THR A 222 -4.08 2.77 18.73
CA THR A 222 -3.37 2.75 20.04
C THR A 222 -1.93 3.27 19.98
N GLU A 223 -1.26 3.18 18.83
CA GLU A 223 0.06 3.79 18.54
C GLU A 223 -0.05 5.13 17.79
N GLU A 224 -1.19 5.79 17.92
CA GLU A 224 -1.45 7.11 17.38
C GLU A 224 -1.23 7.20 15.86
N TYR A 225 -0.31 8.06 15.40
CA TYR A 225 -0.03 8.25 13.98
C TYR A 225 0.81 7.13 13.36
N GLY A 226 1.74 6.53 14.12
CA GLY A 226 2.51 5.33 13.73
C GLY A 226 3.76 5.53 12.86
N GLU A 227 4.02 6.72 12.33
CA GLU A 227 5.26 7.01 11.59
C GLU A 227 5.66 8.48 11.72
N ALA A 228 6.92 8.75 12.07
CA ALA A 228 7.38 10.08 12.48
C ALA A 228 7.31 11.12 11.36
N THR A 229 7.58 10.73 10.11
CA THR A 229 7.49 11.66 8.97
C THR A 229 6.03 12.01 8.68
N PHE A 230 5.15 11.02 8.72
CA PHE A 230 3.71 11.18 8.60
C PHE A 230 3.16 12.10 9.70
N GLU A 231 3.49 11.84 10.96
CA GLU A 231 3.15 12.70 12.11
C GLU A 231 3.59 14.14 11.88
N LYS A 232 4.88 14.34 11.55
CA LYS A 232 5.42 15.68 11.28
C LYS A 232 4.66 16.39 10.17
N TRP A 233 4.29 15.69 9.11
CA TRP A 233 3.55 16.27 7.98
C TRP A 233 2.14 16.69 8.36
N ILE A 234 1.46 15.93 9.23
CA ILE A 234 0.14 16.28 9.76
C ILE A 234 0.24 17.46 10.73
N GLU A 235 1.19 17.42 11.67
CA GLU A 235 1.29 18.45 12.71
C GLU A 235 1.67 19.84 12.17
N GLU A 236 2.56 19.87 11.16
CA GLU A 236 3.00 21.11 10.52
C GLU A 236 1.99 21.68 9.49
N ALA A 237 0.95 20.93 9.14
CA ALA A 237 -0.05 21.37 8.18
C ALA A 237 -1.16 22.18 8.86
N ASN A 238 -1.56 23.29 8.24
CA ASN A 238 -2.74 24.05 8.67
C ASN A 238 -3.95 23.70 7.82
N THR A 239 -3.72 23.28 6.57
CA THR A 239 -4.75 22.87 5.62
C THR A 239 -4.33 21.61 4.84
N PRO A 240 -5.30 20.85 4.29
CA PRO A 240 -4.98 19.74 3.38
C PRO A 240 -4.15 20.16 2.16
N ASP A 241 -4.31 21.41 1.69
CA ASP A 241 -3.58 21.93 0.54
C ASP A 241 -2.08 22.14 0.82
N ASP A 242 -1.68 22.37 2.08
CA ASP A 242 -0.28 22.46 2.49
C ASP A 242 0.44 21.13 2.23
N ILE A 243 -0.21 20.02 2.62
CA ILE A 243 0.29 18.65 2.43
C ILE A 243 0.37 18.32 0.94
N ILE A 244 -0.69 18.64 0.18
CA ILE A 244 -0.76 18.39 -1.27
C ILE A 244 0.36 19.13 -2.01
N LYS A 245 0.59 20.40 -1.68
CA LYS A 245 1.66 21.20 -2.28
C LYS A 245 3.03 20.67 -1.90
N ARG A 246 3.23 20.27 -0.64
CA ARG A 246 4.49 19.72 -0.14
C ARG A 246 4.88 18.45 -0.89
N LEU A 247 3.95 17.50 -1.07
CA LEU A 247 4.23 16.26 -1.81
C LEU A 247 4.49 16.52 -3.30
N LYS A 248 3.72 17.41 -3.93
CA LYS A 248 3.94 17.79 -5.33
C LYS A 248 5.33 18.38 -5.57
N ASN A 249 5.85 19.15 -4.61
CA ASN A 249 7.19 19.72 -4.70
C ASN A 249 8.28 18.68 -4.47
N LYS A 250 8.09 17.79 -3.50
CA LYS A 250 9.04 16.72 -3.18
C LYS A 250 8.31 15.53 -2.58
N PHE A 251 8.41 14.38 -3.26
CA PHE A 251 7.98 13.13 -2.67
C PHE A 251 8.85 12.82 -1.44
N VAL A 252 8.20 12.48 -0.33
CA VAL A 252 8.85 12.04 0.90
C VAL A 252 8.08 10.83 1.41
N LEU A 253 8.80 9.76 1.72
CA LEU A 253 8.22 8.60 2.37
C LEU A 253 7.61 9.00 3.72
N GLY A 254 6.52 8.35 4.12
CA GLY A 254 5.68 8.80 5.23
C GLY A 254 4.74 9.97 4.87
N GLY A 255 5.30 11.05 4.31
CA GLY A 255 4.52 12.21 3.83
C GLY A 255 3.48 11.87 2.77
N HIS A 256 3.74 10.86 1.94
CA HIS A 256 2.77 10.33 0.98
C HIS A 256 1.48 9.78 1.62
N LYS A 257 1.50 9.28 2.86
CA LYS A 257 0.28 8.88 3.58
C LYS A 257 -0.54 10.09 4.02
N ALA A 258 0.13 11.15 4.48
CA ALA A 258 -0.52 12.42 4.77
C ALA A 258 -1.20 12.97 3.51
N TYR A 259 -0.55 12.85 2.34
CA TYR A 259 -1.15 13.24 1.06
C TYR A 259 -2.43 12.47 0.73
N VAL A 260 -2.48 11.16 0.96
CA VAL A 260 -3.71 10.39 0.69
C VAL A 260 -4.85 10.82 1.61
N ILE A 261 -4.57 11.07 2.90
CA ILE A 261 -5.56 11.64 3.82
C ILE A 261 -6.01 13.02 3.35
N ALA A 262 -5.07 13.91 3.00
CA ALA A 262 -5.38 15.25 2.50
C ALA A 262 -6.24 15.22 1.23
N ARG A 263 -6.00 14.26 0.33
CA ARG A 263 -6.83 14.02 -0.86
C ARG A 263 -8.24 13.56 -0.49
N ALA A 264 -8.37 12.66 0.49
CA ALA A 264 -9.67 12.17 0.95
C ALA A 264 -10.51 13.30 1.56
N VAL A 265 -9.96 14.04 2.53
CA VAL A 265 -10.70 15.09 3.25
C VAL A 265 -11.08 16.30 2.37
N LYS A 266 -10.46 16.45 1.20
CA LYS A 266 -10.89 17.44 0.20
C LYS A 266 -12.14 17.04 -0.58
N GLU A 267 -12.40 15.74 -0.67
CA GLU A 267 -13.50 15.18 -1.45
C GLU A 267 -14.65 14.72 -0.55
N VAL A 268 -14.36 14.31 0.68
CA VAL A 268 -15.33 13.71 1.60
C VAL A 268 -15.10 14.19 3.03
N GLU A 269 -16.14 14.12 3.83
CA GLU A 269 -16.05 14.28 5.28
C GLU A 269 -15.63 12.95 5.91
N VAL A 270 -14.74 12.99 6.91
CA VAL A 270 -14.28 11.79 7.61
C VAL A 270 -14.56 11.93 9.09
N ILE A 271 -15.40 11.04 9.61
CA ILE A 271 -15.62 10.84 11.04
C ILE A 271 -14.69 9.71 11.49
N LEU A 272 -13.95 9.92 12.56
CA LEU A 272 -13.10 8.89 13.17
C LEU A 272 -13.60 8.57 14.57
N ILE A 273 -13.92 7.29 14.80
CA ILE A 273 -14.18 6.72 16.12
C ILE A 273 -12.94 5.91 16.50
N SER A 274 -12.24 6.37 17.53
CA SER A 274 -10.89 5.93 17.88
C SER A 274 -10.54 6.24 19.34
N SER A 275 -9.52 5.56 19.87
CA SER A 275 -8.88 5.90 21.15
C SER A 275 -7.86 7.05 21.00
N LEU A 276 -7.59 7.50 19.77
CA LEU A 276 -6.72 8.64 19.47
C LEU A 276 -7.27 9.93 20.14
N PRO A 277 -6.42 10.76 20.78
CA PRO A 277 -6.83 12.04 21.34
C PRO A 277 -7.56 12.92 20.30
N GLN A 278 -8.67 13.54 20.70
CA GLN A 278 -9.54 14.23 19.75
C GLN A 278 -8.87 15.44 19.06
N ASP A 279 -7.89 16.07 19.70
CA ASP A 279 -7.06 17.14 19.12
C ASP A 279 -6.20 16.62 17.96
N LYS A 280 -5.60 15.43 18.12
CA LYS A 280 -4.89 14.73 17.04
C LYS A 280 -5.82 14.30 15.91
N ILE A 281 -7.04 13.85 16.23
CA ILE A 281 -8.06 13.56 15.20
C ILE A 281 -8.37 14.82 14.38
N ARG A 282 -8.54 15.97 15.02
CA ARG A 282 -8.81 17.23 14.32
C ARG A 282 -7.61 17.70 13.47
N LYS A 283 -6.37 17.41 13.88
CA LYS A 283 -5.17 17.66 13.08
C LYS A 283 -5.13 16.88 11.76
N LEU A 284 -5.78 15.72 11.70
CA LEU A 284 -6.00 14.97 10.46
C LEU A 284 -7.10 15.57 9.56
N PHE A 285 -7.74 16.67 9.98
CA PHE A 285 -8.94 17.25 9.37
C PHE A 285 -10.16 16.33 9.45
N PHE A 286 -10.19 15.44 10.45
CA PHE A 286 -11.31 14.54 10.72
C PHE A 286 -12.22 15.09 11.83
N ILE A 287 -13.43 14.53 11.92
CA ILE A 287 -14.41 14.82 12.97
C ILE A 287 -14.35 13.69 14.01
N PRO A 288 -13.89 13.96 15.25
CA PRO A 288 -13.88 12.94 16.29
C PRO A 288 -15.29 12.67 16.81
N MET A 289 -15.63 11.39 16.96
CA MET A 289 -16.84 10.93 17.64
C MET A 289 -16.54 9.73 18.53
N GLU A 290 -17.33 9.55 19.58
CA GLU A 290 -17.08 8.55 20.62
C GLU A 290 -17.74 7.20 20.32
N SER A 291 -18.76 7.18 19.46
CA SER A 291 -19.50 5.95 19.16
C SER A 291 -20.18 5.96 17.81
N ILE A 292 -20.48 4.76 17.30
CA ILE A 292 -21.27 4.57 16.08
C ILE A 292 -22.64 5.22 16.23
N SER A 293 -23.29 5.10 17.38
CA SER A 293 -24.60 5.71 17.62
C SER A 293 -24.56 7.24 17.46
N GLN A 294 -23.52 7.89 17.98
CA GLN A 294 -23.32 9.33 17.79
C GLN A 294 -23.13 9.69 16.32
N ALA A 295 -22.30 8.91 15.60
CA ALA A 295 -22.08 9.11 14.17
C ALA A 295 -23.34 8.90 13.34
N LEU A 296 -24.13 7.88 13.64
CA LEU A 296 -25.40 7.63 12.95
C LEU A 296 -26.42 8.73 13.17
N ASN A 297 -26.51 9.30 14.38
CA ASN A 297 -27.38 10.45 14.63
C ASN A 297 -26.96 11.67 13.80
N TYR A 298 -25.66 11.99 13.78
CA TYR A 298 -25.12 13.06 12.94
C TYR A 298 -25.41 12.84 11.45
N ILE A 299 -25.29 11.60 10.97
CA ILE A 299 -25.59 11.23 9.59
C ILE A 299 -27.07 11.42 9.27
N LYS A 300 -27.97 11.00 10.16
CA LYS A 300 -29.43 11.18 10.00
C LYS A 300 -29.81 12.64 9.94
N ASP A 301 -29.20 13.48 10.77
CA ASP A 301 -29.42 14.92 10.74
C ASP A 301 -28.96 15.55 9.42
N LYS A 302 -27.87 15.04 8.82
CA LYS A 302 -27.27 15.57 7.60
C LYS A 302 -27.93 15.10 6.31
N TYR A 303 -28.27 13.81 6.22
CA TYR A 303 -28.75 13.17 4.98
C TYR A 303 -30.21 12.70 5.07
N GLY A 304 -30.86 12.79 6.24
CA GLY A 304 -32.19 12.24 6.50
C GLY A 304 -32.16 10.77 6.98
N GLU A 305 -33.30 10.26 7.42
CA GLU A 305 -33.43 8.89 7.95
C GLU A 305 -33.23 7.79 6.88
N ASP A 306 -33.48 8.09 5.61
CA ASP A 306 -33.43 7.15 4.48
C ASP A 306 -32.10 7.18 3.69
N PHE A 307 -31.03 7.69 4.30
CA PHE A 307 -29.72 7.78 3.66
C PHE A 307 -29.22 6.42 3.16
N GLN A 308 -28.51 6.42 2.03
CA GLN A 308 -27.91 5.20 1.50
C GLN A 308 -26.49 5.04 2.02
N ALA A 309 -26.16 3.83 2.50
CA ALA A 309 -24.85 3.52 3.02
C ALA A 309 -24.29 2.18 2.56
N TYR A 310 -22.96 2.11 2.48
CA TYR A 310 -22.23 0.85 2.44
C TYR A 310 -21.55 0.59 3.78
N ILE A 311 -21.44 -0.70 4.13
CA ILE A 311 -20.68 -1.15 5.29
C ILE A 311 -19.50 -1.98 4.77
N LEU A 312 -18.29 -1.63 5.19
CA LEU A 312 -17.04 -2.34 4.94
C LEU A 312 -16.53 -2.88 6.29
N PRO A 313 -16.91 -4.12 6.68
CA PRO A 313 -16.49 -4.70 7.96
C PRO A 313 -14.98 -4.90 8.09
N SER A 314 -14.28 -5.01 6.96
CA SER A 314 -12.82 -5.08 6.86
C SER A 314 -12.40 -4.26 5.65
N GLY A 315 -12.20 -2.95 5.84
CA GLY A 315 -11.82 -2.04 4.77
C GLY A 315 -10.32 -2.05 4.46
N ASN A 316 -9.49 -2.71 5.27
CA ASN A 316 -8.03 -2.72 5.14
C ASN A 316 -7.49 -3.52 3.94
N THR A 317 -8.34 -4.27 3.22
CA THR A 317 -7.99 -5.14 2.09
C THR A 317 -9.03 -5.05 0.99
#